data_AF-A0A168FQZ0-F1
#
_entry.id   AF-A0A168FQZ0-F1
#
_cell.length_a   1.000
_cell.length_b   1.000
_cell.length_c   1.000
_cell.angle_alpha   90.00
_cell.angle_beta   90.00
_cell.angle_gamma   90.00
#
_symmetry.space_group_name_H-M   'P 1'
#
loop_
_entity.id
_entity.type
_entity.pdbx_description
1 polymer ?
#
loop_
_entity_poly.entity_id
_entity_poly.type
_entity_poly.pdbx_seq_one_letter_code
_entity_poly.pdbx_strand_id
1 'polypeptide(L)'
;MVSTLGFLSMTDSGSILNKFSLDMDILTKRVPPALHNTFYYGVGAVVKVGIVLSGATYMTLLIPIILLALFFIQRYYLRTSRQLRHLELESQAPLVTAVRETSDGLVYIRGFGWKEQMLARALLLLDQSQKPVYLLYSAQQVLGLSTDLVAAAMAIVLTLLSIFVKHGRSANSAGVAFLSIVVVGNTLNELVLQWTSLEMAIGALSRIRSFITGTPIESDQGRSSLPEDWPSRGEVQLRNVSARYRDREDEPYVLQNVSITIQSGQKVGITGRTGSGKSSLLYSLLGFLDYQGSIVIDGVNLTTAPRDELRAKIVTISQEQVELDGTVRDNLLPFDVSWGGEAVEGDDEKKADAATKDRIARETLVRLRIWDKVESKGGLNSSLEDVGYSHGEMQLLCIARAVVRRRLTGSNLLLVDEATGGVDRWRDQIVREMMKEYFRGCTIIVVAHREESIADSNITVEMAGGEMKEPKVFY
;
A
#
# COMPACT_ATOMS: atom_id res chain seq x y z
N MET A 1 1.94 8.36 -4.68
CA MET A 1 2.11 6.99 -5.19
C MET A 1 2.95 7.08 -6.45
N VAL A 2 4.24 6.78 -6.40
CA VAL A 2 5.15 6.95 -7.56
C VAL A 2 5.70 5.60 -8.04
N SER A 3 5.08 4.49 -7.63
CA SER A 3 5.59 3.15 -7.95
C SER A 3 5.01 2.60 -9.25
N THR A 4 5.78 1.77 -9.94
CA THR A 4 5.37 1.11 -11.20
C THR A 4 4.19 0.16 -11.01
N LEU A 5 3.31 0.04 -12.03
CA LEU A 5 2.17 -0.88 -12.01
C LEU A 5 2.58 -2.33 -11.73
N GLY A 6 3.69 -2.82 -12.30
CA GLY A 6 4.16 -4.19 -12.09
C GLY A 6 4.59 -4.52 -10.66
N PHE A 7 4.91 -3.52 -9.84
CA PHE A 7 5.14 -3.70 -8.40
C PHE A 7 3.81 -3.78 -7.66
N LEU A 8 2.89 -2.85 -7.94
CA LEU A 8 1.59 -2.78 -7.30
C LEU A 8 0.70 -3.99 -7.60
N SER A 9 0.83 -4.59 -8.79
CA SER A 9 0.01 -5.74 -9.21
C SER A 9 0.35 -7.06 -8.52
N MET A 10 1.58 -7.23 -8.01
CA MET A 10 1.97 -8.47 -7.31
C MET A 10 2.24 -8.29 -5.83
N THR A 11 2.44 -7.06 -5.37
CA THR A 11 2.64 -6.81 -3.94
C THR A 11 1.29 -6.88 -3.25
N ASP A 12 1.15 -7.78 -2.28
CA ASP A 12 -0.06 -7.87 -1.47
C ASP A 12 -0.37 -6.53 -0.80
N SER A 13 -1.61 -6.05 -0.98
CA SER A 13 -2.09 -4.80 -0.40
C SER A 13 -2.06 -4.84 1.13
N GLY A 14 -2.27 -6.02 1.72
CA GLY A 14 -2.13 -6.25 3.16
C GLY A 14 -0.71 -6.01 3.67
N SER A 15 0.31 -6.48 2.94
CA SER A 15 1.72 -6.22 3.23
C SER A 15 2.05 -4.72 3.20
N ILE A 16 1.55 -3.98 2.20
CA ILE A 16 1.74 -2.52 2.13
C ILE A 16 1.03 -1.85 3.32
N LEU A 17 -0.21 -2.23 3.60
CA LEU A 17 -0.98 -1.69 4.72
C LEU A 17 -0.29 -1.94 6.07
N ASN A 18 0.25 -3.14 6.29
CA ASN A 18 1.01 -3.47 7.49
C ASN A 18 2.25 -2.59 7.68
N LYS A 19 2.91 -2.19 6.58
CA LYS A 19 4.02 -1.24 6.66
C LYS A 19 3.54 0.15 7.10
N PHE A 20 2.44 0.63 6.54
CA PHE A 20 1.87 1.95 6.86
C PHE A 20 1.17 2.02 8.22
N SER A 21 0.63 0.90 8.73
CA SER A 21 -0.05 0.86 10.01
C SER A 21 0.89 0.36 11.11
N LEU A 22 1.22 -0.93 11.12
CA LEU A 22 1.93 -1.60 12.20
C LEU A 22 3.39 -1.18 12.27
N ASP A 23 4.14 -1.24 11.16
CA ASP A 23 5.57 -0.88 11.20
C ASP A 23 5.76 0.62 11.50
N MET A 24 4.90 1.50 10.96
CA MET A 24 4.92 2.93 11.28
C MET A 24 4.49 3.21 12.72
N ASP A 25 3.54 2.47 13.29
CA ASP A 25 3.19 2.57 14.72
C ASP A 25 4.37 2.16 15.61
N ILE A 26 5.07 1.07 15.27
CA ILE A 26 6.30 0.67 15.95
C ILE A 26 7.36 1.78 15.85
N LEU A 27 7.57 2.33 14.66
CA LEU A 27 8.56 3.40 14.44
C LEU A 27 8.24 4.66 15.25
N THR A 28 6.99 5.11 15.23
CA THR A 28 6.59 6.37 15.86
C THR A 28 6.43 6.26 17.38
N LYS A 29 5.83 5.17 17.88
CA LYS A 29 5.48 5.02 19.30
C LYS A 29 6.45 4.14 20.08
N ARG A 30 7.10 3.15 19.46
CA ARG A 30 7.93 2.18 20.19
C ARG A 30 9.43 2.44 20.08
N VAL A 31 9.94 2.94 18.95
CA VAL A 31 11.37 3.24 18.79
C VAL A 31 11.87 4.26 19.84
N PRO A 32 11.22 5.44 20.03
CA PRO A 32 11.72 6.41 21.00
C PRO A 32 11.80 5.89 22.45
N PRO A 33 10.75 5.28 23.04
CA PRO A 33 10.85 4.74 24.39
C PRO A 33 11.77 3.52 24.46
N ALA A 34 11.82 2.65 23.44
CA ALA A 34 12.74 1.51 23.45
C ALA A 34 14.21 1.95 23.45
N LEU A 35 14.57 2.96 22.66
CA LEU A 35 15.90 3.57 22.68
C LEU A 35 16.20 4.22 24.02
N HIS A 36 15.30 5.07 24.52
CA HIS A 36 15.46 5.77 25.79
C HIS A 36 15.63 4.78 26.95
N ASN A 37 14.73 3.80 27.07
CA ASN A 37 14.75 2.83 28.15
C ASN A 37 15.99 1.94 28.07
N THR A 38 16.36 1.45 26.88
CA THR A 38 17.57 0.63 26.72
C THR A 38 18.81 1.41 27.17
N PHE A 39 18.91 2.69 26.80
CA PHE A 39 19.99 3.55 27.26
C PHE A 39 19.93 3.81 28.77
N TYR A 40 18.74 4.13 29.31
CA TYR A 40 18.53 4.39 30.73
C TYR A 40 18.89 3.20 31.61
N TYR A 41 18.39 2.00 31.28
CA TYR A 41 18.70 0.78 32.03
C TYR A 41 20.15 0.31 31.78
N GLY A 42 20.69 0.54 30.58
CA GLY A 42 22.09 0.21 30.26
C GLY A 42 23.07 1.04 31.08
N VAL A 43 22.93 2.37 31.03
CA VAL A 43 23.72 3.29 31.86
C VAL A 43 23.45 3.04 33.35
N GLY A 44 22.18 2.85 33.72
CA GLY A 44 21.79 2.54 35.10
C GLY A 44 22.45 1.27 35.64
N ALA A 45 22.57 0.22 34.82
CA ALA A 45 23.27 -1.01 35.20
C ALA A 45 24.77 -0.74 35.44
N VAL A 46 25.43 -0.02 34.53
CA VAL A 46 26.85 0.36 34.68
C VAL A 46 27.08 1.19 35.93
N VAL A 47 26.24 2.20 36.18
CA VAL A 47 26.34 3.06 37.38
C VAL A 47 26.14 2.24 38.65
N LYS A 48 25.12 1.39 38.71
CA LYS A 48 24.83 0.58 39.92
C LYS A 48 25.94 -0.45 40.18
N VAL A 49 26.47 -1.09 39.14
CA VAL A 49 27.66 -1.96 39.27
C VAL A 49 28.87 -1.15 39.76
N GLY A 50 29.07 0.07 39.25
CA GLY A 50 30.12 0.98 39.72
C GLY A 50 29.98 1.34 41.21
N ILE A 51 28.76 1.60 41.69
CA ILE A 51 28.47 1.85 43.11
C ILE A 51 28.77 0.61 43.97
N VAL A 52 28.44 -0.59 43.49
CA VAL A 52 28.78 -1.84 44.18
C VAL A 52 30.31 -1.99 44.30
N LEU A 53 31.06 -1.67 43.24
CA LEU A 53 32.52 -1.76 43.22
C LEU A 53 33.22 -0.68 44.06
N SER A 54 32.66 0.53 44.15
CA SER A 54 33.23 1.62 44.94
C SER A 54 33.05 1.44 46.45
N GLY A 55 32.15 0.54 46.86
CA GLY A 55 31.85 0.28 48.28
C GLY A 55 33.04 -0.20 49.11
N ALA A 56 33.93 -1.01 48.53
CA ALA A 56 35.22 -1.41 49.10
C ALA A 56 36.12 -2.16 48.08
N THR A 57 37.43 -2.18 48.29
CA THR A 57 38.41 -2.85 47.39
C THR A 57 38.15 -4.35 47.20
N TYR A 58 37.64 -5.03 48.22
CA TYR A 58 37.30 -6.47 48.16
C TYR A 58 36.04 -6.77 47.34
N MET A 59 35.24 -5.77 46.95
CA MET A 59 34.06 -5.95 46.09
C MET A 59 34.43 -6.31 44.65
N THR A 60 35.69 -6.08 44.25
CA THR A 60 36.21 -6.51 42.94
C THR A 60 36.17 -8.04 42.77
N LEU A 61 36.14 -8.81 43.87
CA LEU A 61 35.93 -10.26 43.85
C LEU A 61 34.52 -10.68 43.35
N LEU A 62 33.57 -9.76 43.27
CA LEU A 62 32.24 -10.01 42.70
C LEU A 62 32.23 -9.93 41.16
N ILE A 63 33.26 -9.33 40.53
CA ILE A 63 33.33 -9.15 39.07
C ILE A 63 33.22 -10.50 38.32
N PRO A 64 33.96 -11.57 38.69
CA PRO A 64 33.85 -12.85 38.00
C PRO A 64 32.44 -13.46 38.08
N ILE A 65 31.74 -13.29 39.20
CA ILE A 65 30.37 -13.79 39.40
C ILE A 65 29.40 -13.04 38.48
N ILE A 66 29.53 -11.72 38.40
CA ILE A 66 28.72 -10.88 37.50
C ILE A 66 28.96 -11.25 36.03
N LEU A 67 30.24 -11.38 35.63
CA LEU A 67 30.59 -11.77 34.26
C LEU A 67 30.08 -13.16 33.89
N LEU A 68 30.17 -14.11 34.83
CA LEU A 68 29.64 -15.46 34.63
C LEU A 68 28.12 -15.44 34.46
N ALA A 69 27.40 -14.70 35.30
CA ALA A 69 25.95 -14.54 35.19
C ALA A 69 25.54 -13.92 33.85
N LEU A 70 26.20 -12.84 33.44
CA LEU A 70 25.97 -12.20 32.13
C LEU A 70 26.26 -13.15 30.96
N PHE A 71 27.32 -13.96 31.05
CA PHE A 71 27.63 -14.97 30.04
C PHE A 71 26.50 -16.01 29.90
N PHE A 72 25.95 -16.51 31.01
CA PHE A 72 24.83 -17.46 30.97
C PHE A 72 23.55 -16.83 30.41
N ILE A 73 23.22 -15.60 30.84
CA ILE A 73 22.06 -14.85 30.31
C ILE A 73 22.21 -14.66 28.79
N GLN A 74 23.39 -14.25 28.33
CA GLN A 74 23.64 -14.04 26.91
C GLN A 74 23.58 -15.34 26.10
N ARG A 75 24.24 -16.40 26.58
CA ARG A 75 24.37 -17.65 25.82
C ARG A 75 23.08 -18.45 25.74
N TYR A 76 22.30 -18.47 26.81
CA TYR A 76 21.11 -19.31 26.92
C TYR A 76 19.82 -18.50 26.79
N TYR A 77 19.60 -17.51 27.65
CA TYR A 77 18.32 -16.78 27.66
C TYR A 77 18.11 -15.98 26.38
N LEU A 78 19.05 -15.10 26.00
CA LEU A 78 18.88 -14.24 24.82
C LEU A 78 18.70 -15.05 23.54
N ARG A 79 19.46 -16.14 23.40
CA ARG A 79 19.36 -17.05 22.24
C ARG A 79 17.98 -17.72 22.16
N THR A 80 17.49 -18.28 23.25
CA THR A 80 16.18 -18.96 23.29
C THR A 80 15.04 -17.97 23.13
N SER A 81 15.09 -16.83 23.82
CA SER A 81 14.09 -15.75 23.73
C SER A 81 13.93 -15.25 22.30
N ARG A 82 15.04 -15.08 21.57
CA ARG A 82 15.01 -14.67 20.16
C ARG A 82 14.29 -15.69 19.26
N GLN A 83 14.54 -16.98 19.46
CA GLN A 83 13.87 -18.04 18.70
C GLN A 83 12.37 -18.11 19.03
N LEU A 84 12.01 -18.03 20.31
CA LEU A 84 10.60 -18.03 20.75
C LEU A 84 9.81 -16.86 20.16
N ARG A 85 10.42 -15.67 20.09
CA ARG A 85 9.78 -14.50 19.46
C ARG A 85 9.61 -14.63 17.96
N HIS A 86 10.55 -15.29 17.28
CA HIS A 86 10.37 -15.59 15.86
C HIS A 86 9.15 -16.50 15.66
N LEU A 87 9.05 -17.56 16.47
CA LEU A 87 7.91 -18.47 16.45
C LEU A 87 6.60 -17.76 16.82
N GLU A 88 6.63 -16.82 17.77
CA GLU A 88 5.48 -16.00 18.12
C GLU A 88 4.96 -15.24 16.89
N LEU A 89 5.82 -14.50 16.20
CA LEU A 89 5.45 -13.76 14.99
C LEU A 89 4.92 -14.67 13.88
N GLU A 90 5.58 -15.80 13.62
CA GLU A 90 5.16 -16.76 12.58
C GLU A 90 3.82 -17.42 12.92
N SER A 91 3.59 -17.77 14.19
CA SER A 91 2.37 -18.45 14.64
C SER A 91 1.12 -17.55 14.66
N GLN A 92 1.29 -16.23 14.71
CA GLN A 92 0.18 -15.28 14.67
C GLN A 92 -0.36 -15.08 13.24
N ALA A 93 0.47 -15.21 12.21
CA ALA A 93 0.07 -14.93 10.83
C ALA A 93 -1.13 -15.79 10.35
N PRO A 94 -1.15 -17.13 10.54
CA PRO A 94 -2.29 -17.96 10.14
C PRO A 94 -3.61 -17.58 10.82
N LEU A 95 -3.57 -17.13 12.08
CA LEU A 95 -4.76 -16.70 12.81
C LEU A 95 -5.36 -15.43 12.20
N VAL A 96 -4.52 -14.43 11.91
CA VAL A 96 -4.95 -13.18 11.28
C VAL A 96 -5.55 -13.45 9.89
N THR A 97 -4.90 -14.32 9.10
CA THR A 97 -5.42 -14.75 7.80
C THR A 97 -6.78 -15.43 7.93
N ALA A 98 -6.96 -16.34 8.89
CA ALA A 98 -8.25 -17.01 9.09
C ALA A 98 -9.38 -16.04 9.47
N VAL A 99 -9.09 -15.00 10.26
CA VAL A 99 -10.06 -13.94 10.58
C VAL A 99 -10.44 -13.15 9.34
N ARG A 100 -9.46 -12.77 8.51
CA ARG A 100 -9.70 -12.06 7.25
C ARG A 100 -10.53 -12.90 6.26
N GLU A 101 -10.12 -14.16 6.02
CA GLU A 101 -10.86 -15.11 5.18
C GLU A 101 -12.32 -15.28 5.65
N THR A 102 -12.55 -15.29 6.96
CA THR A 102 -13.90 -15.40 7.53
C THR A 102 -14.74 -14.14 7.28
N SER A 103 -14.13 -12.96 7.34
CA SER A 103 -14.78 -11.68 7.04
C SER A 103 -15.17 -11.62 5.56
N ASP A 104 -14.23 -11.90 4.67
CA ASP A 104 -14.42 -11.85 3.22
C ASP A 104 -15.41 -12.93 2.75
N GLY A 105 -15.40 -14.10 3.40
CA GLY A 105 -16.20 -15.27 3.06
C GLY A 105 -17.54 -15.40 3.80
N LEU A 106 -17.99 -14.37 4.54
CA LEU A 106 -19.09 -14.51 5.51
C LEU A 106 -20.40 -15.01 4.88
N VAL A 107 -20.71 -14.57 3.66
CA VAL A 107 -21.92 -14.99 2.92
C VAL A 107 -21.88 -16.48 2.62
N TYR A 108 -20.73 -17.01 2.18
CA TYR A 108 -20.56 -18.42 1.87
C TYR A 108 -20.60 -19.27 3.14
N ILE A 109 -19.93 -18.84 4.22
CA ILE A 109 -19.93 -19.56 5.50
C ILE A 109 -21.36 -19.71 6.04
N ARG A 110 -22.17 -18.64 5.95
CA ARG A 110 -23.59 -18.69 6.34
C ARG A 110 -24.43 -19.54 5.38
N GLY A 111 -24.23 -19.38 4.08
CA GLY A 111 -24.96 -20.12 3.04
C GLY A 111 -24.74 -21.63 3.09
N PHE A 112 -23.52 -22.08 3.38
CA PHE A 112 -23.16 -23.50 3.49
C PHE A 112 -23.26 -24.06 4.92
N GLY A 113 -23.55 -23.23 5.93
CA GLY A 113 -23.69 -23.67 7.33
C GLY A 113 -22.38 -24.04 8.03
N TRP A 114 -21.23 -23.55 7.55
CA TRP A 114 -19.88 -23.94 8.05
C TRP A 114 -19.43 -23.20 9.33
N LYS A 115 -20.35 -22.60 10.07
CA LYS A 115 -20.02 -21.77 11.24
C LYS A 115 -19.21 -22.52 12.29
N GLU A 116 -19.63 -23.73 12.67
CA GLU A 116 -18.95 -24.51 13.73
C GLU A 116 -17.56 -24.98 13.30
N GLN A 117 -17.43 -25.41 12.05
CA GLN A 117 -16.16 -25.86 11.48
C GLN A 117 -15.14 -24.71 11.42
N MET A 118 -15.59 -23.53 10.98
CA MET A 118 -14.74 -22.34 10.94
C MET A 118 -14.35 -21.88 12.35
N LEU A 119 -15.27 -21.93 13.31
CA LEU A 119 -14.98 -21.61 14.71
C LEU A 119 -13.95 -22.58 15.31
N ALA A 120 -14.09 -23.89 15.08
CA ALA A 120 -13.15 -24.89 15.55
C ALA A 120 -11.74 -24.68 14.96
N ARG A 121 -11.65 -24.36 13.66
CA ARG A 121 -10.38 -23.98 13.00
C ARG A 121 -9.78 -22.72 13.65
N ALA A 122 -10.57 -21.68 13.89
CA ALA A 122 -10.11 -20.45 14.51
C ALA A 122 -9.59 -20.67 15.94
N LEU A 123 -10.29 -21.48 16.75
CA LEU A 123 -9.85 -21.82 18.10
C LEU A 123 -8.54 -22.62 18.12
N LEU A 124 -8.35 -23.54 17.18
CA LEU A 124 -7.11 -24.30 17.04
C LEU A 124 -5.94 -23.38 16.66
N LEU A 125 -6.14 -22.47 15.70
CA LEU A 125 -5.13 -21.48 15.32
C LEU A 125 -4.81 -20.51 16.47
N LEU A 126 -5.83 -20.13 17.25
CA LEU A 126 -5.65 -19.33 18.45
C LEU A 126 -4.75 -20.06 19.46
N ASP A 127 -5.06 -21.30 19.80
CA ASP A 127 -4.23 -22.11 20.73
C ASP A 127 -2.78 -22.24 20.23
N GLN A 128 -2.59 -22.48 18.93
CA GLN A 128 -1.24 -22.54 18.34
C GLN A 128 -0.49 -21.20 18.45
N SER A 129 -1.16 -20.07 18.23
CA SER A 129 -0.56 -18.74 18.35
C SER A 129 -0.15 -18.38 19.78
N GLN A 130 -0.82 -18.93 20.79
CA GLN A 130 -0.55 -18.63 22.20
C GLN A 130 0.60 -19.46 22.78
N LYS A 131 0.96 -20.60 22.19
CA LYS A 131 2.03 -21.47 22.71
C LYS A 131 3.39 -20.77 22.80
N PRO A 132 3.90 -20.07 21.76
CA PRO A 132 5.17 -19.36 21.85
C PRO A 132 5.12 -18.22 22.87
N VAL A 133 3.99 -17.51 22.96
CA VAL A 133 3.77 -16.42 23.94
C VAL A 133 3.90 -16.96 25.37
N TYR A 134 3.22 -18.06 25.68
CA TYR A 134 3.30 -18.70 26.99
C TYR A 134 4.72 -19.17 27.34
N LEU A 135 5.42 -19.77 26.37
CA LEU A 135 6.81 -20.20 26.56
C LEU A 135 7.76 -19.01 26.77
N LEU A 136 7.52 -17.88 26.10
CA LEU A 136 8.28 -16.65 26.30
C LEU A 136 8.09 -16.08 27.71
N TYR A 137 6.85 -16.05 28.22
CA TYR A 137 6.58 -15.65 29.62
C TYR A 137 7.24 -16.61 30.61
N SER A 138 7.21 -17.91 30.34
CA SER A 138 7.86 -18.91 31.18
C SER A 138 9.39 -18.72 31.19
N ALA A 139 10.00 -18.42 30.04
CA ALA A 139 11.41 -18.09 29.95
C ALA A 139 11.75 -16.80 30.72
N GLN A 140 10.88 -15.77 30.69
CA GLN A 140 11.06 -14.55 31.47
C GLN A 140 11.02 -14.80 32.98
N GLN A 141 10.14 -15.69 33.46
CA GLN A 141 10.12 -16.08 34.87
C GLN A 141 11.41 -16.78 35.28
N VAL A 142 11.95 -17.65 34.43
CA VAL A 142 13.25 -18.31 34.67
C VAL A 142 14.39 -17.30 34.70
N LEU A 143 14.37 -16.28 33.81
CA LEU A 143 15.35 -15.19 33.84
C LEU A 143 15.28 -14.43 35.17
N GLY A 144 14.08 -13.99 35.57
CA GLY A 144 13.87 -13.26 36.82
C GLY A 144 14.39 -14.04 38.03
N LEU A 145 13.98 -15.31 38.14
CA LEU A 145 14.46 -16.20 39.20
C LEU A 145 15.99 -16.34 39.17
N SER A 146 16.58 -16.51 37.99
CA SER A 146 18.03 -16.65 37.84
C SER A 146 18.77 -15.37 38.25
N THR A 147 18.27 -14.20 37.86
CA THR A 147 18.87 -12.91 38.26
C THR A 147 18.74 -12.67 39.76
N ASP A 148 17.61 -13.06 40.35
CA ASP A 148 17.36 -12.90 41.79
C ASP A 148 18.24 -13.84 42.62
N LEU A 149 18.43 -15.08 42.18
CA LEU A 149 19.35 -16.03 42.81
C LEU A 149 20.80 -15.56 42.75
N VAL A 150 21.23 -14.99 41.61
CA VAL A 150 22.56 -14.39 41.48
C VAL A 150 22.71 -13.18 42.41
N ALA A 151 21.70 -12.30 42.46
CA ALA A 151 21.71 -11.14 43.36
C ALA A 151 21.75 -11.57 44.83
N ALA A 152 21.00 -12.59 45.22
CA ALA A 152 21.02 -13.17 46.56
C ALA A 152 22.39 -13.77 46.91
N ALA A 153 22.99 -14.53 45.99
CA ALA A 153 24.34 -15.08 46.18
C ALA A 153 25.38 -13.96 46.36
N MET A 154 25.30 -12.91 45.54
CA MET A 154 26.16 -11.73 45.68
C MET A 154 25.95 -11.01 47.01
N ALA A 155 24.70 -10.89 47.48
CA ALA A 155 24.38 -10.27 48.77
C ALA A 155 24.93 -11.09 49.96
N ILE A 156 24.88 -12.43 49.89
CA ILE A 156 25.48 -13.30 50.91
C ILE A 156 26.99 -13.14 50.93
N VAL A 157 27.66 -13.20 49.77
CA VAL A 157 29.12 -13.00 49.67
C VAL A 157 29.51 -11.62 50.18
N LEU A 158 28.76 -10.57 49.79
CA LEU A 158 28.93 -9.22 50.28
C LEU A 158 28.84 -9.15 51.80
N THR A 159 27.82 -9.78 52.40
CA THR A 159 27.58 -9.76 53.84
C THR A 159 28.69 -10.49 54.59
N LEU A 160 29.12 -11.66 54.10
CA LEU A 160 30.24 -12.40 54.68
C LEU A 160 31.54 -11.58 54.63
N LEU A 161 31.89 -11.03 53.47
CA LEU A 161 33.05 -10.16 53.32
C LEU A 161 32.93 -8.91 54.21
N SER A 162 31.71 -8.39 54.36
CA SER A 162 31.38 -7.27 55.25
C SER A 162 31.57 -7.59 56.75
N ILE A 163 31.55 -8.85 57.15
CA ILE A 163 31.79 -9.26 58.54
C ILE A 163 33.28 -9.53 58.78
N PHE A 164 33.93 -10.26 57.87
CA PHE A 164 35.30 -10.75 58.06
C PHE A 164 36.39 -9.71 57.78
N VAL A 165 36.20 -8.79 56.82
CA VAL A 165 37.26 -7.86 56.39
C VAL A 165 37.17 -6.52 57.13
N LYS A 166 37.75 -6.37 58.33
CA LYS A 166 37.53 -5.16 59.18
C LYS A 166 38.24 -3.87 58.75
N HIS A 167 39.17 -3.90 57.79
CA HIS A 167 39.97 -2.73 57.39
C HIS A 167 39.38 -1.99 56.18
N GLY A 168 39.31 -0.64 56.25
CA GLY A 168 38.97 0.25 55.12
C GLY A 168 37.48 0.51 54.88
N ARG A 169 36.61 0.39 55.90
CA ARG A 169 35.15 0.59 55.76
C ARG A 169 34.67 2.00 56.07
N SER A 170 33.67 2.43 55.32
CA SER A 170 32.58 3.25 55.86
C SER A 170 31.32 2.37 55.95
N ALA A 171 30.62 2.37 57.08
CA ALA A 171 29.37 1.59 57.22
C ALA A 171 28.32 2.00 56.17
N ASN A 172 28.32 3.28 55.82
CA ASN A 172 27.44 3.86 54.81
C ASN A 172 27.72 3.30 53.41
N SER A 173 28.99 3.16 53.00
CA SER A 173 29.33 2.62 51.66
C SER A 173 28.94 1.15 51.51
N ALA A 174 29.08 0.35 52.58
CA ALA A 174 28.63 -1.04 52.58
C ALA A 174 27.10 -1.17 52.48
N GLY A 175 26.34 -0.31 53.20
CA GLY A 175 24.89 -0.26 53.10
C GLY A 175 24.40 0.15 51.71
N VAL A 176 25.03 1.15 51.10
CA VAL A 176 24.72 1.58 49.72
C VAL A 176 25.04 0.49 48.70
N ALA A 177 26.16 -0.22 48.85
CA ALA A 177 26.49 -1.36 47.99
C ALA A 177 25.46 -2.50 48.12
N PHE A 178 25.01 -2.80 49.34
CA PHE A 178 23.98 -3.82 49.58
C PHE A 178 22.65 -3.48 48.90
N LEU A 179 22.16 -2.24 49.08
CA LEU A 179 20.96 -1.76 48.39
C LEU A 179 21.14 -1.79 46.87
N SER A 180 22.32 -1.45 46.38
CA SER A 180 22.63 -1.46 44.94
C SER A 180 22.58 -2.87 44.36
N ILE A 181 23.08 -3.90 45.06
CA ILE A 181 23.02 -5.30 44.59
C ILE A 181 21.57 -5.76 44.37
N VAL A 182 20.67 -5.42 45.29
CA VAL A 182 19.25 -5.78 45.20
C VAL A 182 18.60 -5.13 43.97
N VAL A 183 18.97 -3.88 43.66
CA VAL A 183 18.39 -3.14 42.53
C VAL A 183 19.06 -3.47 41.19
N VAL A 184 20.32 -3.94 41.17
CA VAL A 184 21.04 -4.33 39.95
C VAL A 184 20.32 -5.47 39.23
N GLY A 185 19.83 -6.49 39.96
CA GLY A 185 19.08 -7.60 39.37
C GLY A 185 17.88 -7.13 38.54
N ASN A 186 17.01 -6.32 39.15
CA ASN A 186 15.86 -5.72 38.47
C ASN A 186 16.27 -4.87 37.26
N THR A 187 17.36 -4.10 37.38
CA THR A 187 17.86 -3.24 36.30
C THR A 187 18.34 -4.05 35.10
N LEU A 188 19.01 -5.18 35.34
CA LEU A 188 19.47 -6.08 34.29
C LEU A 188 18.30 -6.80 33.63
N ASN A 189 17.29 -7.22 34.40
CA ASN A 189 16.08 -7.83 33.84
C ASN A 189 15.34 -6.86 32.92
N GLU A 190 15.11 -5.63 33.37
CA GLU A 190 14.53 -4.57 32.54
C GLU A 190 15.41 -4.26 31.32
N LEU A 191 16.74 -4.17 31.48
CA LEU A 191 17.64 -3.96 30.34
C LEU A 191 17.47 -5.03 29.26
N VAL A 192 17.36 -6.30 29.64
CA VAL A 192 17.15 -7.40 28.70
C VAL A 192 15.81 -7.26 27.98
N LEU A 193 14.73 -6.91 28.69
CA LEU A 193 13.42 -6.67 28.09
C LEU A 193 13.46 -5.48 27.11
N GLN A 194 14.04 -4.35 27.52
CA GLN A 194 14.09 -3.14 26.70
C GLN A 194 15.01 -3.31 25.49
N TRP A 195 16.15 -3.99 25.65
CA TRP A 195 17.04 -4.36 24.54
C TRP A 195 16.29 -5.13 23.46
N THR A 196 15.47 -6.08 23.88
CA THR A 196 14.71 -6.89 22.93
C THR A 196 13.57 -6.14 22.26
N SER A 197 12.92 -5.22 22.98
CA SER A 197 11.96 -4.28 22.41
C SER A 197 12.63 -3.40 21.34
N LEU A 198 13.86 -2.96 21.60
CA LEU A 198 14.66 -2.19 20.66
C LEU A 198 15.04 -3.00 19.41
N GLU A 199 15.44 -4.28 19.55
CA GLU A 199 15.73 -5.15 18.40
C GLU A 199 14.52 -5.29 17.46
N MET A 200 13.33 -5.51 18.03
CA MET A 200 12.08 -5.58 17.28
C MET A 200 11.78 -4.27 16.54
N ALA A 201 12.00 -3.14 17.21
CA ALA A 201 11.76 -1.81 16.65
C ALA A 201 12.73 -1.48 15.49
N ILE A 202 14.00 -1.88 15.62
CA ILE A 202 15.00 -1.80 14.54
C ILE A 202 14.60 -2.68 13.35
N GLY A 203 14.02 -3.85 13.59
CA GLY A 203 13.49 -4.72 12.54
C GLY A 203 12.40 -4.04 11.69
N ALA A 204 11.44 -3.36 12.33
CA ALA A 204 10.42 -2.57 11.64
C ALA A 204 11.04 -1.41 10.83
N LEU A 205 11.99 -0.68 11.42
CA LEU A 205 12.73 0.39 10.73
C LEU A 205 13.46 -0.15 9.49
N SER A 206 14.09 -1.32 9.57
CA SER A 206 14.75 -1.96 8.43
C SER A 206 13.76 -2.30 7.32
N ARG A 207 12.58 -2.84 7.64
CA ARG A 207 11.52 -3.13 6.66
C ARG A 207 10.98 -1.88 5.98
N ILE A 208 10.80 -0.78 6.71
CA ILE A 208 10.38 0.52 6.16
C ILE A 208 11.48 1.06 5.25
N ARG A 209 12.74 1.06 5.71
CA ARG A 209 13.87 1.53 4.91
C ARG A 209 14.00 0.74 3.61
N SER A 210 13.94 -0.59 3.68
CA SER A 210 13.97 -1.47 2.51
C SER A 210 12.81 -1.20 1.56
N PHE A 211 11.63 -0.86 2.08
CA PHE A 211 10.49 -0.47 1.25
C PHE A 211 10.75 0.87 0.55
N ILE A 212 11.23 1.89 1.26
CA ILE A 212 11.55 3.20 0.67
C ILE A 212 12.63 3.09 -0.40
N THR A 213 13.69 2.30 -0.16
CA THR A 213 14.82 2.18 -1.10
C THR A 213 14.60 1.17 -2.22
N GLY A 214 13.79 0.14 -1.98
CA GLY A 214 13.61 -0.98 -2.90
C GLY A 214 12.33 -0.92 -3.74
N THR A 215 11.41 0.00 -3.44
CA THR A 215 10.20 0.19 -4.25
C THR A 215 10.58 0.84 -5.58
N PRO A 216 10.32 0.20 -6.73
CA PRO A 216 10.61 0.78 -8.03
C PRO A 216 9.75 2.02 -8.24
N ILE A 217 10.38 3.08 -8.71
CA ILE A 217 9.75 4.38 -8.95
C ILE A 217 9.55 4.52 -10.46
N GLU A 218 8.39 5.02 -10.88
CA GLU A 218 8.17 5.42 -12.26
C GLU A 218 9.14 6.55 -12.61
N SER A 219 10.03 6.33 -13.56
CA SER A 219 10.98 7.36 -13.98
C SER A 219 10.28 8.35 -14.91
N ASP A 220 9.97 9.55 -14.40
CA ASP A 220 9.72 10.70 -15.26
C ASP A 220 11.08 11.18 -15.81
N GLN A 221 11.49 10.61 -16.94
CA GLN A 221 12.62 11.13 -17.70
C GLN A 221 12.27 12.45 -18.42
N GLY A 222 11.00 12.86 -18.38
CA GLY A 222 10.46 14.00 -19.10
C GLY A 222 10.99 15.34 -18.60
N ARG A 223 11.76 16.01 -19.46
CA ARG A 223 12.25 17.38 -19.26
C ARG A 223 11.35 18.45 -19.90
N SER A 224 10.28 18.04 -20.58
CA SER A 224 9.41 18.90 -21.37
C SER A 224 7.94 18.67 -21.03
N SER A 225 7.26 19.71 -20.56
CA SER A 225 5.82 19.71 -20.35
C SER A 225 5.07 19.46 -21.66
N LEU A 226 3.89 18.84 -21.56
CA LEU A 226 3.02 18.65 -22.72
C LEU A 226 2.39 19.99 -23.14
N PRO A 227 2.13 20.22 -24.45
CA PRO A 227 1.34 21.36 -24.89
C PRO A 227 -0.01 21.41 -24.18
N GLU A 228 -0.54 22.60 -23.88
CA GLU A 228 -1.80 22.78 -23.13
C GLU A 228 -2.99 22.06 -23.79
N ASP A 229 -3.06 22.09 -25.12
CA ASP A 229 -4.11 21.51 -25.95
C ASP A 229 -3.87 20.04 -26.35
N TRP A 230 -2.78 19.42 -25.89
CA TRP A 230 -2.48 18.02 -26.19
C TRP A 230 -3.46 17.06 -25.46
N PRO A 231 -3.91 15.96 -26.10
CA PRO A 231 -3.78 15.64 -27.52
C PRO A 231 -4.82 16.39 -28.37
N SER A 232 -4.35 17.22 -29.30
CA SER A 232 -5.17 18.11 -30.12
C SER A 232 -5.80 17.40 -31.32
N ARG A 233 -5.20 16.33 -31.82
CA ARG A 233 -5.76 15.49 -32.91
C ARG A 233 -6.05 14.07 -32.44
N GLY A 234 -5.29 13.55 -31.48
CA GLY A 234 -5.42 12.18 -31.00
C GLY A 234 -4.89 11.15 -32.01
N GLU A 235 -3.92 11.50 -32.85
CA GLU A 235 -3.23 10.53 -33.69
C GLU A 235 -2.31 9.66 -32.83
N VAL A 236 -2.39 8.33 -32.98
CA VAL A 236 -1.60 7.36 -32.21
C VAL A 236 -0.78 6.48 -33.14
N GLN A 237 0.53 6.42 -32.91
CA GLN A 237 1.46 5.60 -33.69
C GLN A 237 2.22 4.64 -32.76
N LEU A 238 2.07 3.35 -33.00
CA LEU A 238 2.87 2.28 -32.38
C LEU A 238 3.77 1.70 -33.45
N ARG A 239 5.07 1.64 -33.17
CA ARG A 239 6.08 1.06 -34.07
C ARG A 239 6.90 0.00 -33.33
N ASN A 240 6.71 -1.25 -33.72
CA ASN A 240 7.39 -2.43 -33.21
C ASN A 240 7.37 -2.50 -31.67
N VAL A 241 6.20 -2.25 -31.08
CA VAL A 241 6.05 -2.12 -29.63
C VAL A 241 6.03 -3.49 -28.98
N SER A 242 6.97 -3.72 -28.07
CA SER A 242 6.98 -4.90 -27.21
C SER A 242 6.99 -4.46 -25.75
N ALA A 243 5.97 -4.81 -24.98
CA ALA A 243 5.74 -4.29 -23.62
C ALA A 243 5.73 -5.40 -22.56
N ARG A 244 6.14 -5.08 -21.33
CA ARG A 244 6.17 -5.97 -20.17
C ARG A 244 5.77 -5.23 -18.89
N TYR A 245 5.26 -5.95 -17.89
CA TYR A 245 4.83 -5.35 -16.63
C TYR A 245 6.00 -4.95 -15.73
N ARG A 246 7.16 -5.60 -15.88
CA ARG A 246 8.39 -5.22 -15.18
C ARG A 246 9.59 -5.21 -16.09
N ASP A 247 10.46 -4.24 -15.85
CA ASP A 247 11.78 -4.19 -16.45
C ASP A 247 12.74 -5.23 -15.82
N ARG A 248 12.50 -6.53 -16.10
CA ARG A 248 13.37 -7.65 -15.71
C ARG A 248 13.68 -8.52 -16.92
N GLU A 249 14.93 -8.93 -17.06
CA GLU A 249 15.39 -9.73 -18.21
C GLU A 249 14.61 -11.06 -18.36
N ASP A 250 14.20 -11.69 -17.26
CA ASP A 250 13.49 -12.97 -17.27
C ASP A 250 11.97 -12.85 -17.51
N GLU A 251 11.41 -11.63 -17.57
CA GLU A 251 9.97 -11.45 -17.73
C GLU A 251 9.58 -11.39 -19.21
N PRO A 252 8.68 -12.28 -19.69
CA PRO A 252 8.28 -12.30 -21.09
C PRO A 252 7.48 -11.05 -21.45
N TYR A 253 7.64 -10.62 -22.70
CA TYR A 253 6.82 -9.56 -23.27
C TYR A 253 5.36 -10.00 -23.39
N VAL A 254 4.45 -9.23 -22.79
CA VAL A 254 3.00 -9.43 -22.89
C VAL A 254 2.46 -8.92 -24.23
N LEU A 255 3.14 -7.92 -24.82
CA LEU A 255 2.90 -7.47 -26.19
C LEU A 255 4.17 -7.71 -27.01
N GLN A 256 4.03 -8.21 -28.23
CA GLN A 256 5.16 -8.57 -29.08
C GLN A 256 5.02 -7.91 -30.46
N ASN A 257 5.98 -7.01 -30.77
CA ASN A 257 6.13 -6.37 -32.07
C ASN A 257 4.85 -5.73 -32.64
N VAL A 258 4.08 -5.05 -31.79
CA VAL A 258 2.81 -4.43 -32.16
C VAL A 258 3.06 -3.15 -32.94
N SER A 259 2.52 -3.08 -34.16
CA SER A 259 2.63 -1.91 -35.04
C SER A 259 1.27 -1.51 -35.61
N ILE A 260 0.81 -0.31 -35.28
CA ILE A 260 -0.44 0.26 -35.81
C ILE A 260 -0.37 1.78 -35.80
N THR A 261 -0.93 2.40 -36.83
CA THR A 261 -1.12 3.84 -36.91
C THR A 261 -2.63 4.12 -36.94
N ILE A 262 -3.09 4.88 -35.96
CA ILE A 262 -4.49 5.28 -35.79
C ILE A 262 -4.58 6.77 -36.10
N GLN A 263 -5.32 7.11 -37.15
CA GLN A 263 -5.50 8.51 -37.57
C GLN A 263 -6.49 9.23 -36.65
N SER A 264 -6.38 10.56 -36.63
CA SER A 264 -7.28 11.43 -35.88
C SER A 264 -8.75 11.15 -36.20
N GLY A 265 -9.58 11.01 -35.15
CA GLY A 265 -11.03 10.82 -35.28
C GLY A 265 -11.45 9.39 -35.66
N GLN A 266 -10.51 8.45 -35.79
CA GLN A 266 -10.84 7.05 -36.07
C GLN A 266 -11.30 6.32 -34.80
N LYS A 267 -12.30 5.44 -34.97
CA LYS A 267 -12.68 4.45 -33.98
C LYS A 267 -12.02 3.12 -34.28
N VAL A 268 -11.25 2.60 -33.33
CA VAL A 268 -10.53 1.32 -33.43
C VAL A 268 -11.10 0.35 -32.41
N GLY A 269 -11.56 -0.82 -32.88
CA GLY A 269 -12.03 -1.92 -32.06
C GLY A 269 -10.97 -3.01 -31.92
N ILE A 270 -10.59 -3.33 -30.68
CA ILE A 270 -9.62 -4.40 -30.36
C ILE A 270 -10.39 -5.60 -29.82
N THR A 271 -10.23 -6.75 -30.46
CA THR A 271 -10.83 -8.04 -30.08
C THR A 271 -9.78 -9.08 -29.76
N GLY A 272 -10.18 -10.17 -29.13
CA GLY A 272 -9.29 -11.29 -28.80
C GLY A 272 -9.70 -11.99 -27.51
N ARG A 273 -9.19 -13.21 -27.31
CA ARG A 273 -9.47 -14.00 -26.10
C ARG A 273 -9.00 -13.29 -24.82
N THR A 274 -9.56 -13.67 -23.67
CA THR A 274 -9.05 -13.22 -22.37
C THR A 274 -7.57 -13.59 -22.23
N GLY A 275 -6.75 -12.65 -21.76
CA GLY A 275 -5.29 -12.83 -21.65
C GLY A 275 -4.50 -12.61 -22.96
N SER A 276 -5.11 -12.14 -24.05
CA SER A 276 -4.39 -11.90 -25.30
C SER A 276 -3.57 -10.60 -25.37
N GLY A 277 -3.54 -9.81 -24.29
CA GLY A 277 -2.79 -8.54 -24.21
C GLY A 277 -3.59 -7.26 -24.50
N LYS A 278 -4.93 -7.33 -24.64
CA LYS A 278 -5.78 -6.16 -24.97
C LYS A 278 -5.67 -5.00 -23.97
N SER A 279 -5.89 -5.26 -22.68
CA SER A 279 -5.75 -4.22 -21.65
C SER A 279 -4.29 -3.78 -21.48
N SER A 280 -3.33 -4.68 -21.69
CA SER A 280 -1.89 -4.35 -21.70
C SER A 280 -1.54 -3.34 -22.81
N LEU A 281 -2.23 -3.37 -23.95
CA LEU A 281 -2.08 -2.36 -25.00
C LEU A 281 -2.55 -0.98 -24.52
N LEU A 282 -3.70 -0.90 -23.84
CA LEU A 282 -4.18 0.35 -23.24
C LEU A 282 -3.23 0.85 -22.14
N TYR A 283 -2.72 -0.05 -21.29
CA TYR A 283 -1.75 0.30 -20.26
C TYR A 283 -0.41 0.81 -20.83
N SER A 284 -0.01 0.31 -22.01
CA SER A 284 1.17 0.82 -22.72
C SER A 284 0.95 2.26 -23.22
N LEU A 285 -0.25 2.57 -23.72
CA LEU A 285 -0.64 3.93 -24.13
C LEU A 285 -0.73 4.91 -22.94
N LEU A 286 -1.00 4.40 -21.74
CA LEU A 286 -1.01 5.18 -20.49
C LEU A 286 0.37 5.25 -19.81
N GLY A 287 1.40 4.68 -20.43
CA GLY A 287 2.77 4.66 -19.89
C GLY A 287 2.91 3.87 -18.58
N PHE A 288 2.05 2.88 -18.32
CA PHE A 288 2.16 2.02 -17.14
C PHE A 288 3.13 0.84 -17.33
N LEU A 289 3.34 0.41 -18.58
CA LEU A 289 4.22 -0.70 -18.92
C LEU A 289 5.53 -0.19 -19.50
N ASP A 290 6.62 -0.89 -19.20
CA ASP A 290 7.89 -0.67 -19.86
C ASP A 290 7.87 -1.34 -21.23
N TYR A 291 8.36 -0.64 -22.26
CA TYR A 291 8.28 -1.12 -23.62
C TYR A 291 9.54 -0.83 -24.45
N GLN A 292 9.77 -1.67 -25.45
CA GLN A 292 10.67 -1.44 -26.57
C GLN A 292 9.88 -0.96 -27.78
N GLY A 293 10.56 -0.34 -28.75
CA GLY A 293 9.93 0.29 -29.91
C GLY A 293 9.60 1.75 -29.65
N SER A 294 8.53 2.26 -30.27
CA SER A 294 8.12 3.66 -30.12
C SER A 294 6.61 3.79 -30.07
N ILE A 295 6.11 4.53 -29.08
CA ILE A 295 4.73 4.98 -28.99
C ILE A 295 4.73 6.50 -29.06
N VAL A 296 4.03 7.05 -30.05
CA VAL A 296 3.93 8.48 -30.31
C VAL A 296 2.46 8.89 -30.38
N ILE A 297 2.08 9.94 -29.66
CA ILE A 297 0.73 10.52 -29.69
C ILE A 297 0.85 12.00 -30.07
N ASP A 298 0.23 12.40 -31.18
CA ASP A 298 0.33 13.76 -31.75
C ASP A 298 1.78 14.28 -31.86
N GLY A 299 2.70 13.40 -32.28
CA GLY A 299 4.13 13.72 -32.42
C GLY A 299 4.93 13.69 -31.11
N VAL A 300 4.29 13.52 -29.95
CA VAL A 300 4.97 13.40 -28.64
C VAL A 300 5.30 11.94 -28.35
N ASN A 301 6.57 11.65 -28.07
CA ASN A 301 7.01 10.32 -27.65
C ASN A 301 6.70 10.11 -26.15
N LEU A 302 6.03 8.99 -25.84
CA LEU A 302 5.61 8.65 -24.47
C LEU A 302 6.79 8.47 -23.50
N THR A 303 7.97 8.07 -23.98
CA THR A 303 9.16 7.94 -23.11
C THR A 303 9.65 9.29 -22.56
N THR A 304 9.34 10.39 -23.24
CA THR A 304 9.76 11.76 -22.87
C THR A 304 8.66 12.59 -22.23
N ALA A 305 7.43 12.10 -22.22
CA ALA A 305 6.30 12.82 -21.63
C ALA A 305 6.24 12.60 -20.11
N PRO A 306 5.98 13.65 -19.31
CA PRO A 306 5.65 13.48 -17.90
C PRO A 306 4.39 12.61 -17.75
N ARG A 307 4.50 11.51 -16.99
CA ARG A 307 3.43 10.50 -16.94
C ARG A 307 2.14 11.04 -16.33
N ASP A 308 2.27 11.89 -15.31
CA ASP A 308 1.10 12.49 -14.65
C ASP A 308 0.37 13.45 -15.59
N GLU A 309 1.08 14.30 -16.35
CA GLU A 309 0.45 15.18 -17.35
C GLU A 309 -0.18 14.37 -18.50
N LEU A 310 0.50 13.32 -18.95
CA LEU A 310 0.00 12.43 -19.99
C LEU A 310 -1.33 11.79 -19.58
N ARG A 311 -1.35 11.19 -18.38
CA ARG A 311 -2.54 10.54 -17.83
C ARG A 311 -3.60 11.57 -17.44
N ALA A 312 -3.22 12.81 -17.12
CA ALA A 312 -4.14 13.92 -16.86
C ALA A 312 -4.98 14.25 -18.10
N LYS A 313 -4.37 14.16 -19.30
CA LYS A 313 -4.95 14.53 -20.58
C LYS A 313 -5.60 13.36 -21.32
N ILE A 314 -5.18 12.11 -21.16
CA ILE A 314 -5.86 10.98 -21.82
C ILE A 314 -7.17 10.63 -21.09
N VAL A 315 -8.28 10.54 -21.83
CA VAL A 315 -9.57 10.15 -21.26
C VAL A 315 -9.71 8.64 -21.30
N THR A 316 -10.11 8.05 -20.18
CA THR A 316 -10.24 6.59 -20.03
C THR A 316 -11.59 6.21 -19.45
N ILE A 317 -12.16 5.10 -19.91
CA ILE A 317 -13.29 4.40 -19.28
C ILE A 317 -12.83 2.98 -18.96
N SER A 318 -12.74 2.64 -17.68
CA SER A 318 -12.27 1.33 -17.20
C SER A 318 -13.40 0.30 -17.10
N GLN A 319 -13.02 -0.98 -17.14
CA GLN A 319 -13.93 -2.10 -16.91
C GLN A 319 -14.42 -2.15 -15.46
N GLU A 320 -13.49 -2.03 -14.50
CA GLU A 320 -13.80 -1.99 -13.08
C GLU A 320 -14.24 -0.58 -12.67
N GLN A 321 -15.32 -0.53 -11.88
CA GLN A 321 -15.90 0.70 -11.36
C GLN A 321 -15.21 1.04 -10.04
N VAL A 322 -14.26 1.97 -10.07
CA VAL A 322 -13.58 2.43 -8.85
C VAL A 322 -14.45 3.46 -8.15
N GLU A 323 -14.88 3.16 -6.93
CA GLU A 323 -15.50 4.10 -6.00
C GLU A 323 -14.42 4.65 -5.06
N LEU A 324 -14.38 5.97 -4.91
CA LEU A 324 -13.50 6.64 -3.97
C LEU A 324 -14.31 7.10 -2.76
N ASP A 325 -13.76 6.90 -1.57
CA ASP A 325 -14.32 7.46 -0.34
C ASP A 325 -14.25 8.99 -0.42
N GLY A 326 -15.40 9.62 -0.65
CA GLY A 326 -15.48 11.05 -0.89
C GLY A 326 -16.81 11.48 -1.49
N THR A 327 -16.86 12.73 -1.93
CA THR A 327 -18.08 13.31 -2.52
C THR A 327 -18.29 12.85 -3.96
N VAL A 328 -19.49 13.10 -4.49
CA VAL A 328 -19.77 12.93 -5.94
C VAL A 328 -18.81 13.77 -6.78
N ARG A 329 -18.45 14.97 -6.30
CA ARG A 329 -17.43 15.83 -6.93
C ARG A 329 -16.07 15.12 -7.01
N ASP A 330 -15.56 14.64 -5.87
CA ASP A 330 -14.26 13.95 -5.79
C ASP A 330 -14.23 12.71 -6.68
N ASN A 331 -15.36 12.04 -6.80
CA ASN A 331 -15.48 10.89 -7.68
C ASN A 331 -15.52 11.28 -9.15
N LEU A 332 -16.11 12.42 -9.54
CA LEU A 332 -16.18 12.82 -10.95
C LEU A 332 -14.84 13.27 -11.54
N LEU A 333 -14.03 13.98 -10.76
CA LEU A 333 -12.65 14.35 -11.10
C LEU A 333 -11.77 14.13 -9.87
N PRO A 334 -11.28 12.90 -9.69
CA PRO A 334 -10.41 12.56 -8.58
C PRO A 334 -9.17 13.44 -8.53
N PHE A 335 -8.81 13.87 -7.31
CA PHE A 335 -7.57 14.59 -7.00
C PHE A 335 -7.40 15.96 -7.67
N ASP A 336 -8.46 16.54 -8.26
CA ASP A 336 -8.45 17.93 -8.72
C ASP A 336 -8.60 18.88 -7.52
N VAL A 337 -7.47 19.32 -6.98
CA VAL A 337 -7.40 20.27 -5.86
C VAL A 337 -7.93 21.68 -6.19
N SER A 338 -8.20 21.97 -7.47
CA SER A 338 -8.79 23.25 -7.89
C SER A 338 -10.32 23.23 -7.89
N TRP A 339 -10.96 22.05 -7.73
CA TRP A 339 -12.41 21.92 -7.79
C TRP A 339 -13.06 21.83 -6.39
N GLY A 340 -13.52 22.98 -5.90
CA GLY A 340 -14.28 23.08 -4.63
C GLY A 340 -13.40 23.12 -3.36
N GLY A 341 -14.03 23.38 -2.20
CA GLY A 341 -13.37 23.42 -0.89
C GLY A 341 -12.78 24.78 -0.48
N GLU A 342 -12.06 24.82 0.67
CA GLU A 342 -11.39 26.03 1.21
C GLU A 342 -10.40 26.67 0.22
N ALA A 343 -9.85 25.89 -0.72
CA ALA A 343 -8.92 26.37 -1.75
C ALA A 343 -9.54 27.36 -2.78
N VAL A 344 -10.87 27.44 -2.83
CA VAL A 344 -11.66 28.34 -3.70
C VAL A 344 -12.08 29.61 -2.94
N GLU A 345 -11.85 29.69 -1.62
CA GLU A 345 -12.17 30.86 -0.81
C GLU A 345 -11.11 31.97 -1.00
N GLY A 346 -11.43 32.97 -1.83
CA GLY A 346 -10.67 34.22 -1.92
C GLY A 346 -10.19 34.61 -3.33
N ASP A 347 -10.38 33.74 -4.32
CA ASP A 347 -9.96 33.99 -5.71
C ASP A 347 -11.17 33.88 -6.66
N ASP A 348 -11.57 35.00 -7.26
CA ASP A 348 -12.76 35.09 -8.12
C ASP A 348 -12.61 34.25 -9.41
N GLU A 349 -11.39 34.06 -9.90
CA GLU A 349 -11.12 33.24 -11.08
C GLU A 349 -11.35 31.75 -10.79
N LYS A 350 -10.87 31.27 -9.64
CA LYS A 350 -11.09 29.88 -9.18
C LYS A 350 -12.56 29.60 -8.89
N LYS A 351 -13.31 30.58 -8.38
CA LYS A 351 -14.76 30.46 -8.20
C LYS A 351 -15.49 30.29 -9.53
N ALA A 352 -15.10 31.05 -10.54
CA ALA A 352 -15.69 30.95 -11.88
C ALA A 352 -15.37 29.61 -12.55
N ASP A 353 -14.15 29.10 -12.40
CA ASP A 353 -13.77 27.77 -12.89
C ASP A 353 -14.55 26.66 -12.15
N ALA A 354 -14.61 26.70 -10.82
CA ALA A 354 -15.38 25.74 -10.03
C ALA A 354 -16.87 25.74 -10.39
N ALA A 355 -17.49 26.91 -10.61
CA ALA A 355 -18.87 27.02 -11.06
C ALA A 355 -19.07 26.44 -12.47
N THR A 356 -18.07 26.59 -13.36
CA THR A 356 -18.09 26.00 -14.70
C THR A 356 -18.02 24.47 -14.63
N LYS A 357 -17.14 23.93 -13.80
CA LYS A 357 -17.02 22.49 -13.53
C LYS A 357 -18.30 21.91 -12.93
N ASP A 358 -18.89 22.58 -11.93
CA ASP A 358 -20.15 22.16 -11.31
C ASP A 358 -21.31 22.14 -12.32
N ARG A 359 -21.38 23.14 -13.21
CA ARG A 359 -22.36 23.17 -14.30
C ARG A 359 -22.18 21.99 -15.26
N ILE A 360 -20.95 21.74 -15.72
CA ILE A 360 -20.64 20.64 -16.64
C ILE A 360 -20.98 19.29 -15.99
N ALA A 361 -20.61 19.09 -14.73
CA ALA A 361 -20.92 17.90 -13.95
C ALA A 361 -22.43 17.69 -13.85
N ARG A 362 -23.18 18.71 -13.41
CA ARG A 362 -24.64 18.65 -13.30
C ARG A 362 -25.31 18.32 -14.63
N GLU A 363 -24.99 19.04 -15.70
CA GLU A 363 -25.53 18.78 -17.04
C GLU A 363 -25.30 17.32 -17.47
N THR A 364 -24.08 16.80 -17.22
CA THR A 364 -23.70 15.43 -17.57
C THR A 364 -24.49 14.40 -16.77
N LEU A 365 -24.61 14.58 -15.46
CA LEU A 365 -25.37 13.69 -14.57
C LEU A 365 -26.87 13.71 -14.87
N VAL A 366 -27.43 14.88 -15.23
CA VAL A 366 -28.85 15.03 -15.62
C VAL A 366 -29.12 14.26 -16.91
N ARG A 367 -28.25 14.40 -17.92
CA ARG A 367 -28.40 13.65 -19.18
C ARG A 367 -28.31 12.14 -18.99
N LEU A 368 -27.44 11.70 -18.07
CA LEU A 368 -27.31 10.28 -17.70
C LEU A 368 -28.43 9.77 -16.79
N ARG A 369 -29.37 10.63 -16.40
CA ARG A 369 -30.52 10.31 -15.50
C ARG A 369 -30.08 9.74 -14.14
N ILE A 370 -28.95 10.22 -13.63
CA ILE A 370 -28.43 9.84 -12.31
C ILE A 370 -28.35 11.04 -11.35
N TRP A 371 -28.72 12.23 -11.81
CA TRP A 371 -28.74 13.46 -11.01
C TRP A 371 -29.78 13.45 -9.89
N ASP A 372 -30.98 12.90 -10.11
CA ASP A 372 -32.10 13.02 -9.17
C ASP A 372 -31.76 12.47 -7.77
N LYS A 373 -31.03 11.35 -7.71
CA LYS A 373 -30.53 10.78 -6.45
C LYS A 373 -29.51 11.69 -5.76
N VAL A 374 -28.61 12.28 -6.53
CA VAL A 374 -27.56 13.20 -6.03
C VAL A 374 -28.21 14.49 -5.50
N GLU A 375 -29.16 15.06 -6.23
CA GLU A 375 -29.88 16.26 -5.82
C GLU A 375 -30.65 16.04 -4.51
N SER A 376 -31.30 14.88 -4.36
CA SER A 376 -32.02 14.52 -3.13
C SER A 376 -31.13 14.38 -1.89
N LYS A 377 -29.81 14.21 -2.07
CA LYS A 377 -28.82 13.93 -1.02
C LYS A 377 -27.88 15.11 -0.73
N GLY A 378 -28.10 16.27 -1.36
CA GLY A 378 -27.29 17.47 -1.13
C GLY A 378 -26.38 17.86 -2.31
N GLY A 379 -26.61 17.31 -3.50
CA GLY A 379 -25.91 17.69 -4.72
C GLY A 379 -24.49 17.13 -4.81
N LEU A 380 -23.60 17.81 -5.53
CA LEU A 380 -22.23 17.33 -5.81
C LEU A 380 -21.35 17.18 -4.55
N ASN A 381 -21.69 17.85 -3.45
CA ASN A 381 -20.98 17.77 -2.17
C ASN A 381 -21.45 16.58 -1.30
N SER A 382 -22.47 15.83 -1.72
CA SER A 382 -22.92 14.64 -1.00
C SER A 382 -21.87 13.52 -1.09
N SER A 383 -21.76 12.73 -0.01
CA SER A 383 -20.94 11.51 -0.02
C SER A 383 -21.49 10.54 -1.05
N LEU A 384 -20.63 9.94 -1.88
CA LEU A 384 -21.06 8.98 -2.90
C LEU A 384 -21.70 7.73 -2.26
N GLU A 385 -21.20 7.31 -1.11
CA GLU A 385 -21.76 6.20 -0.32
C GLU A 385 -23.23 6.47 0.07
N ASP A 386 -23.53 7.69 0.50
CA ASP A 386 -24.88 8.11 0.92
C ASP A 386 -25.88 8.21 -0.24
N VAL A 387 -25.38 8.42 -1.47
CA VAL A 387 -26.18 8.42 -2.70
C VAL A 387 -26.65 7.00 -3.01
N GLY A 388 -25.83 5.98 -2.70
CA GLY A 388 -26.21 4.57 -2.84
C GLY A 388 -26.49 4.16 -4.28
N TYR A 389 -25.55 4.43 -5.19
CA TYR A 389 -25.69 4.02 -6.58
C TYR A 389 -25.64 2.50 -6.75
N SER A 390 -26.55 1.99 -7.58
CA SER A 390 -26.49 0.62 -8.08
C SER A 390 -25.30 0.44 -9.02
N HIS A 391 -24.90 -0.81 -9.26
CA HIS A 391 -23.80 -1.14 -10.19
C HIS A 391 -23.97 -0.52 -11.58
N GLY A 392 -25.20 -0.48 -12.11
CA GLY A 392 -25.49 0.16 -13.40
C GLY A 392 -25.38 1.70 -13.36
N GLU A 393 -25.74 2.32 -12.23
CA GLU A 393 -25.60 3.78 -12.06
C GLU A 393 -24.14 4.19 -11.85
N MET A 394 -23.35 3.36 -11.16
CA MET A 394 -21.92 3.56 -11.00
C MET A 394 -21.18 3.45 -12.34
N GLN A 395 -21.66 2.60 -13.25
CA GLN A 395 -21.16 2.58 -14.63
C GLN A 395 -21.43 3.89 -15.38
N LEU A 396 -22.63 4.45 -15.21
CA LEU A 396 -22.97 5.76 -15.78
C LEU A 396 -22.11 6.86 -15.16
N LEU A 397 -21.81 6.79 -13.86
CA LEU A 397 -20.87 7.70 -13.22
C LEU A 397 -19.46 7.60 -13.83
N CYS A 398 -18.98 6.40 -14.15
CA CYS A 398 -17.69 6.21 -14.84
C CYS A 398 -17.68 6.85 -16.24
N ILE A 399 -18.79 6.76 -16.98
CA ILE A 399 -18.94 7.46 -18.26
C ILE A 399 -19.01 8.97 -18.03
N ALA A 400 -19.71 9.42 -16.98
CA ALA A 400 -19.78 10.83 -16.61
C ALA A 400 -18.38 11.40 -16.34
N ARG A 401 -17.52 10.68 -15.62
CA ARG A 401 -16.10 11.06 -15.40
C ARG A 401 -15.39 11.33 -16.71
N ALA A 402 -15.51 10.43 -17.68
CA ALA A 402 -14.90 10.57 -18.99
C ALA A 402 -15.43 11.79 -19.76
N VAL A 403 -16.74 12.01 -19.75
CA VAL A 403 -17.39 13.15 -20.44
C VAL A 403 -17.00 14.48 -19.80
N VAL A 404 -17.04 14.58 -18.48
CA VAL A 404 -16.63 15.78 -17.73
C VAL A 404 -15.17 16.10 -18.05
N ARG A 405 -14.29 15.10 -17.98
CA ARG A 405 -12.87 15.26 -18.29
C ARG A 405 -12.62 15.70 -19.73
N ARG A 406 -13.31 15.12 -20.70
CA ARG A 406 -13.26 15.53 -22.12
C ARG A 406 -13.68 16.99 -22.29
N ARG A 407 -14.79 17.40 -21.67
CA ARG A 407 -15.31 18.78 -21.78
C ARG A 407 -14.38 19.81 -21.15
N LEU A 408 -13.63 19.43 -20.11
CA LEU A 408 -12.69 20.33 -19.44
C LEU A 408 -11.32 20.39 -20.11
N THR A 409 -10.79 19.24 -20.54
CA THR A 409 -9.43 19.15 -21.09
C THR A 409 -9.36 19.34 -22.60
N GLY A 410 -10.47 19.16 -23.33
CA GLY A 410 -10.46 19.19 -24.80
C GLY A 410 -9.68 18.04 -25.43
N SER A 411 -9.39 16.96 -24.69
CA SER A 411 -8.56 15.84 -25.14
C SER A 411 -9.21 14.95 -26.20
N ASN A 412 -8.59 14.79 -27.36
CA ASN A 412 -9.18 14.06 -28.50
C ASN A 412 -8.85 12.57 -28.53
N LEU A 413 -8.38 11.99 -27.42
CA LEU A 413 -8.08 10.56 -27.31
C LEU A 413 -8.87 9.93 -26.16
N LEU A 414 -9.69 8.94 -26.51
CA LEU A 414 -10.48 8.16 -25.58
C LEU A 414 -10.07 6.68 -25.63
N LEU A 415 -9.70 6.13 -24.48
CA LEU A 415 -9.44 4.69 -24.28
C LEU A 415 -10.62 4.07 -23.52
N VAL A 416 -11.18 3.00 -24.05
CA VAL A 416 -12.34 2.31 -23.46
C VAL A 416 -12.00 0.85 -23.25
N ASP A 417 -11.96 0.41 -21.99
CA ASP A 417 -11.84 -1.00 -21.62
C ASP A 417 -13.21 -1.52 -21.18
N GLU A 418 -13.90 -2.22 -22.07
CA GLU A 418 -15.17 -2.94 -21.82
C GLU A 418 -16.27 -2.14 -21.08
N ALA A 419 -16.61 -0.94 -21.56
CA ALA A 419 -17.55 -0.04 -20.88
C ALA A 419 -19.05 -0.39 -20.97
N THR A 420 -19.47 -1.52 -21.58
CA THR A 420 -20.92 -1.81 -21.83
C THR A 420 -21.37 -3.23 -21.43
N GLY A 421 -20.54 -4.00 -20.72
CA GLY A 421 -20.88 -5.39 -20.36
C GLY A 421 -22.06 -5.52 -19.39
N GLY A 422 -22.19 -4.58 -18.45
CA GLY A 422 -23.15 -4.61 -17.33
C GLY A 422 -24.31 -3.61 -17.40
N VAL A 423 -24.44 -2.85 -18.50
CA VAL A 423 -25.51 -1.86 -18.65
C VAL A 423 -26.76 -2.53 -19.21
N ASP A 424 -27.93 -2.26 -18.61
CA ASP A 424 -29.22 -2.69 -19.15
C ASP A 424 -29.43 -2.18 -20.59
N ARG A 425 -30.07 -2.97 -21.46
CA ARG A 425 -30.31 -2.63 -22.88
C ARG A 425 -30.91 -1.23 -23.13
N TRP A 426 -31.69 -0.68 -22.18
CA TRP A 426 -32.26 0.66 -22.31
C TRP A 426 -31.26 1.77 -21.95
N ARG A 427 -30.39 1.54 -20.96
CA ARG A 427 -29.29 2.46 -20.61
C ARG A 427 -28.21 2.46 -21.70
N ASP A 428 -28.02 1.34 -22.40
CA ASP A 428 -27.11 1.24 -23.55
C ASP A 428 -27.42 2.25 -24.67
N GLN A 429 -28.68 2.63 -24.86
CA GLN A 429 -29.03 3.63 -25.86
C GLN A 429 -28.58 5.03 -25.44
N ILE A 430 -28.87 5.43 -24.19
CA ILE A 430 -28.45 6.72 -23.62
C ILE A 430 -26.93 6.83 -23.66
N VAL A 431 -26.23 5.77 -23.27
CA VAL A 431 -24.76 5.72 -23.31
C VAL A 431 -24.23 5.87 -24.74
N ARG A 432 -24.79 5.14 -25.71
CA ARG A 432 -24.37 5.26 -27.11
C ARG A 432 -24.62 6.65 -27.69
N GLU A 433 -25.75 7.27 -27.39
CA GLU A 433 -26.06 8.64 -27.82
C GLU A 433 -25.09 9.65 -27.22
N MET A 434 -24.85 9.57 -25.90
CA MET A 434 -23.85 10.39 -25.21
C MET A 434 -22.45 10.22 -25.81
N MET A 435 -22.02 8.98 -26.04
CA MET A 435 -20.70 8.70 -26.60
C MET A 435 -20.54 9.31 -28.00
N LYS A 436 -21.57 9.22 -28.84
CA LYS A 436 -21.58 9.83 -30.19
C LYS A 436 -21.56 11.35 -30.15
N GLU A 437 -22.23 11.96 -29.18
CA GLU A 437 -22.32 13.42 -29.06
C GLU A 437 -21.05 14.03 -28.46
N TYR A 438 -20.64 13.57 -27.27
CA TYR A 438 -19.55 14.19 -26.50
C TYR A 438 -18.14 13.80 -26.99
N PHE A 439 -18.00 12.64 -27.62
CA PHE A 439 -16.73 12.18 -28.20
C PHE A 439 -16.71 12.26 -29.73
N ARG A 440 -17.59 13.09 -30.32
CA ARG A 440 -17.57 13.33 -31.75
C ARG A 440 -16.20 13.86 -32.19
N GLY A 441 -15.63 13.24 -33.21
CA GLY A 441 -14.31 13.61 -33.76
C GLY A 441 -13.12 13.21 -32.88
N CYS A 442 -13.33 12.53 -31.76
CA CYS A 442 -12.24 11.95 -30.98
C CYS A 442 -11.73 10.67 -31.64
N THR A 443 -10.44 10.41 -31.49
CA THR A 443 -9.91 9.06 -31.69
C THR A 443 -10.35 8.18 -30.52
N ILE A 444 -11.00 7.06 -30.82
CA ILE A 444 -11.54 6.15 -29.80
C ILE A 444 -10.91 4.78 -29.99
N ILE A 445 -10.24 4.27 -28.95
CA ILE A 445 -9.69 2.92 -28.91
C ILE A 445 -10.51 2.11 -27.92
N VAL A 446 -11.27 1.13 -28.43
CA VAL A 446 -12.18 0.31 -27.63
C VAL A 446 -11.67 -1.12 -27.59
N VAL A 447 -11.42 -1.64 -26.39
CA VAL A 447 -11.29 -3.08 -26.14
C VAL A 447 -12.69 -3.64 -25.91
N ALA A 448 -13.10 -4.58 -26.76
CA ALA A 448 -14.43 -5.17 -26.71
C ALA A 448 -14.38 -6.70 -26.66
N HIS A 449 -15.25 -7.25 -25.82
CA HIS A 449 -15.57 -8.69 -25.77
C HIS A 449 -16.80 -9.07 -26.59
N ARG A 450 -17.62 -8.08 -26.98
CA ARG A 450 -18.82 -8.24 -27.81
C ARG A 450 -18.60 -7.59 -29.17
N GLU A 451 -18.95 -8.30 -30.24
CA GLU A 451 -18.84 -7.79 -31.62
C GLU A 451 -19.72 -6.55 -31.85
N GLU A 452 -20.87 -6.45 -31.16
CA GLU A 452 -21.78 -5.30 -31.24
C GLU A 452 -21.13 -3.98 -30.82
N SER A 453 -20.20 -4.00 -29.86
CA SER A 453 -19.53 -2.80 -29.33
C SER A 453 -18.52 -2.19 -30.31
N ILE A 454 -18.09 -2.96 -31.31
CA ILE A 454 -17.11 -2.55 -32.33
C ILE A 454 -17.70 -2.49 -33.74
N ALA A 455 -19.01 -2.75 -33.89
CA ALA A 455 -19.67 -2.80 -35.19
C ALA A 455 -19.57 -1.49 -36.00
N ASP A 456 -19.44 -0.36 -35.30
CA ASP A 456 -19.26 0.99 -35.87
C ASP A 456 -17.79 1.46 -35.91
N SER A 457 -16.82 0.54 -35.77
CA SER A 457 -15.39 0.89 -35.81
C SER A 457 -14.87 1.05 -37.23
N ASN A 458 -14.04 2.06 -37.45
CA ASN A 458 -13.32 2.25 -38.72
C ASN A 458 -12.21 1.21 -38.90
N ILE A 459 -11.64 0.71 -37.81
CA ILE A 459 -10.59 -0.32 -37.85
C ILE A 459 -10.93 -1.37 -36.80
N THR A 460 -10.82 -2.65 -37.15
CA THR A 460 -10.83 -3.73 -36.15
C THR A 460 -9.52 -4.50 -36.17
N VAL A 461 -9.05 -4.84 -34.97
CA VAL A 461 -7.77 -5.50 -34.74
C VAL A 461 -7.98 -6.67 -33.82
N GLU A 462 -7.49 -7.84 -34.22
CA GLU A 462 -7.53 -9.04 -33.38
C GLU A 462 -6.17 -9.26 -32.70
N MET A 463 -6.17 -9.36 -31.37
CA MET A 463 -5.01 -9.67 -30.53
C MET A 463 -4.98 -11.16 -30.18
N ALA A 464 -3.87 -11.83 -30.42
CA ALA A 464 -3.66 -13.23 -30.08
C ALA A 464 -2.24 -13.46 -29.54
N GLY A 465 -2.12 -13.98 -28.31
CA GLY A 465 -0.82 -14.32 -27.73
C GLY A 465 0.14 -13.14 -27.53
N GLY A 466 -0.38 -11.91 -27.42
CA GLY A 466 0.43 -10.69 -27.33
C GLY A 466 0.81 -10.08 -28.69
N GLU A 467 0.50 -10.76 -29.80
CA GLU A 467 0.73 -10.27 -31.14
C GLU A 467 -0.54 -9.66 -31.73
N MET A 468 -0.35 -8.67 -32.60
CA MET A 468 -1.40 -8.01 -33.36
C MET A 468 -1.53 -8.65 -34.75
N LYS A 469 -2.72 -9.16 -35.08
CA LYS A 469 -3.02 -9.60 -36.45
C LYS A 469 -3.25 -8.42 -37.38
N GLU A 470 -3.26 -8.70 -38.69
CA GLU A 470 -3.49 -7.69 -39.72
C GLU A 470 -4.80 -6.90 -39.47
N PRO A 471 -4.75 -5.56 -39.37
CA PRO A 471 -5.93 -4.73 -39.13
C PRO A 471 -6.93 -4.80 -40.29
N LYS A 472 -8.21 -4.95 -39.97
CA LYS A 472 -9.31 -4.82 -40.95
C LYS A 472 -9.79 -3.37 -40.95
N VAL A 473 -9.71 -2.70 -42.09
CA VAL A 473 -10.14 -1.31 -42.25
C VAL A 473 -11.50 -1.26 -42.93
N PHE A 474 -12.43 -0.49 -42.35
CA PHE A 474 -13.78 -0.25 -42.83
C PHE A 474 -13.91 1.25 -43.17
N TYR A 475 -14.31 1.54 -44.41
CA TYR A 475 -14.43 2.90 -44.94
C TYR A 475 -15.80 3.50 -44.71
#